data_AF-A0A832WCW3-F1
#
_entry.id   AF-A0A832WCW3-F1
#
_cell.length_a   1.000
_cell.length_b   1.000
_cell.length_c   1.000
_cell.angle_alpha   90.00
_cell.angle_beta   90.00
_cell.angle_gamma   90.00
#
_symmetry.space_group_name_H-M   'P 1'
#
loop_
_entity.id
_entity.type
_entity.pdbx_description
1 polymer ?
#
loop_
_entity_poly.entity_id
_entity_poly.type
_entity_poly.pdbx_seq_one_letter_code
_entity_poly.pdbx_strand_id
1 'polypeptide(L)'
;MAVDRIVSFLPSATELLYEFGVEDKLFGVTHECKYPDSAKLKPQVISSVINSNELTSNEINTATCTLLRDGKDIFTLNEQNLKDANPDLIISQETCEVCAAYTAQVKNAIDLLPKKPKLYSMDP
;
A
#
# COMPACT_ATOMS: atom_id res chain seq x y z
N MET A 1 17.74 -5.04 15.31
CA MET A 1 17.76 -4.85 13.84
C MET A 1 17.35 -3.42 13.56
N ALA A 2 18.21 -2.66 12.88
CA ALA A 2 17.85 -1.34 12.38
C ALA A 2 16.80 -1.50 11.27
N VAL A 3 15.88 -0.54 11.17
CA VAL A 3 14.91 -0.46 10.08
C VAL A 3 15.55 0.42 9.01
N ASP A 4 15.89 -0.18 7.87
CA ASP A 4 16.54 0.53 6.77
C ASP A 4 15.72 0.47 5.47
N ARG A 5 14.80 -0.48 5.36
CA ARG A 5 13.91 -0.61 4.20
C ARG A 5 12.45 -0.59 4.65
N ILE A 6 11.75 0.49 4.30
CA ILE A 6 10.36 0.73 4.66
C ILE A 6 9.51 0.65 3.41
N VAL A 7 8.38 -0.03 3.53
CA VAL A 7 7.33 -0.03 2.52
C VAL A 7 6.05 0.49 3.16
N SER A 8 5.44 1.49 2.53
CA SER A 8 4.23 2.13 3.03
C SER A 8 3.02 1.71 2.23
N PHE A 9 2.02 1.17 2.91
CA PHE A 9 0.72 0.80 2.35
C PHE A 9 -0.32 1.89 2.59
N LEU A 10 0.10 3.08 3.04
CA LEU A 10 -0.78 4.20 3.36
C LEU A 10 -0.19 5.52 2.84
N PRO A 11 -0.97 6.33 2.07
CA PRO A 11 -0.50 7.65 1.63
C PRO A 11 -0.07 8.55 2.78
N SER A 12 -0.87 8.66 3.84
CA SER A 12 -0.54 9.48 5.01
C SER A 12 0.78 9.05 5.68
N ALA A 13 1.06 7.75 5.76
CA ALA A 13 2.34 7.27 6.28
C ALA A 13 3.50 7.62 5.35
N THR A 14 3.28 7.56 4.04
CA THR A 14 4.27 7.99 3.04
C THR A 14 4.63 9.46 3.23
N GLU A 15 3.63 10.33 3.34
CA GLU A 15 3.82 11.76 3.55
C GLU A 15 4.60 12.04 4.85
N LEU A 16 4.25 11.37 5.95
CA LEU A 16 4.97 11.51 7.22
C LEU A 16 6.44 11.07 7.13
N LEU A 17 6.75 10.01 6.38
CA LEU A 17 8.14 9.58 6.18
C LEU A 17 8.97 10.63 5.43
N TYR A 18 8.36 11.36 4.50
CA TYR A 18 9.00 12.49 3.84
C TYR A 18 9.18 13.68 4.80
N GLU A 19 8.17 14.02 5.60
CA GLU A 19 8.26 15.09 6.60
C GLU A 19 9.33 14.80 7.67
N PHE A 20 9.56 13.53 7.99
CA PHE A 20 10.62 13.11 8.92
C PHE A 20 12.01 13.02 8.29
N GLY A 21 12.17 13.27 6.99
CA GLY A 21 13.47 13.20 6.31
C GLY A 21 14.04 11.78 6.22
N VAL A 22 13.18 10.76 6.15
CA VAL A 22 13.58 9.34 6.05
C VAL A 22 13.14 8.72 4.73
N GLU A 23 12.90 9.53 3.71
CA GLU A 23 12.49 9.12 2.37
C GLU A 23 13.50 8.21 1.66
N ASP A 24 14.77 8.28 2.02
CA ASP A 24 15.82 7.39 1.52
C ASP A 24 15.61 5.94 1.96
N LYS A 25 14.89 5.75 3.08
CA LYS A 25 14.51 4.43 3.60
C LYS A 25 13.20 3.94 3.01
N LEU A 26 12.49 4.73 2.21
CA LEU A 26 11.23 4.35 1.58
C LEU A 26 11.48 3.67 0.24
N PHE A 27 11.15 2.38 0.14
CA PHE A 27 11.37 1.53 -1.04
C PHE A 27 10.10 1.08 -1.74
N GLY A 28 8.92 1.38 -1.20
CA GLY A 28 7.65 1.06 -1.84
C GLY A 28 6.49 1.90 -1.31
N VAL A 29 5.61 2.30 -2.22
CA VAL A 29 4.44 3.14 -1.95
C VAL A 29 3.18 2.59 -2.60
N THR A 30 2.01 3.12 -2.27
CA THR A 30 0.76 2.79 -2.98
C THR A 30 0.58 3.69 -4.22
N HIS A 31 -0.27 3.26 -5.14
CA HIS A 31 -0.69 4.07 -6.30
C HIS A 31 -1.37 5.41 -5.92
N GLU A 32 -1.86 5.55 -4.68
CA GLU A 32 -2.49 6.78 -4.19
C GLU A 32 -1.48 7.80 -3.64
N CYS A 33 -0.22 7.41 -3.44
CA CYS A 33 0.85 8.30 -2.99
C CYS A 33 1.24 9.29 -4.10
N LYS A 34 0.50 10.40 -4.17
CA LYS A 34 0.68 11.48 -5.17
C LYS A 34 1.45 12.68 -4.61
N TYR A 35 1.74 12.69 -3.31
CA TYR A 35 2.49 13.75 -2.64
C TYR A 35 3.49 13.15 -1.64
N PRO A 36 4.68 13.75 -1.48
CA PRO A 36 5.31 14.75 -2.36
C PRO A 36 5.60 14.19 -3.76
N ASP A 37 5.91 15.04 -4.76
CA ASP A 37 6.13 14.60 -6.15
C ASP A 37 7.23 13.52 -6.27
N SER A 38 8.22 13.56 -5.39
CA SER A 38 9.27 12.54 -5.25
C SER A 38 8.73 11.15 -4.90
N ALA A 39 7.59 11.06 -4.19
CA ALA A 39 6.93 9.78 -3.90
C ALA A 39 6.45 9.06 -5.16
N LYS A 40 6.11 9.80 -6.23
CA LYS A 40 5.69 9.22 -7.51
C LYS A 40 6.80 8.45 -8.21
N LEU A 41 8.06 8.73 -7.88
CA LEU A 41 9.23 8.06 -8.44
C LEU A 41 9.54 6.74 -7.72
N LYS A 42 8.90 6.49 -6.57
CA LYS A 42 9.11 5.26 -5.80
C LYS A 42 8.33 4.09 -6.42
N PRO A 43 8.81 2.84 -6.28
CA PRO A 43 8.09 1.67 -6.77
C PRO A 43 6.69 1.56 -6.16
N GLN A 44 5.68 1.40 -7.02
CA GLN A 44 4.31 1.17 -6.56
C GLN A 44 4.15 -0.30 -6.18
N VAL A 45 4.01 -0.58 -4.89
CA VAL A 45 3.82 -1.94 -4.37
C VAL A 45 2.36 -2.34 -4.31
N ILE A 46 1.43 -1.38 -4.32
CA ILE A 46 -0.01 -1.65 -4.38
C ILE A 46 -0.66 -0.83 -5.48
N SER A 47 -1.43 -1.51 -6.32
CA SER A 47 -2.23 -0.94 -7.40
C SER A 47 -3.73 -1.15 -7.14
N SER A 48 -4.57 -0.29 -7.72
CA SER A 48 -6.01 -0.51 -7.76
C SER A 48 -6.41 -1.33 -8.97
N VAL A 49 -7.32 -2.28 -8.77
CA VAL A 49 -7.97 -3.03 -9.87
C VAL A 49 -8.95 -2.13 -10.62
N ILE A 50 -9.51 -1.13 -9.93
CA ILE A 50 -10.44 -0.15 -10.50
C ILE A 50 -9.62 1.04 -11.02
N ASN A 51 -9.70 1.30 -12.33
CA ASN A 51 -9.13 2.51 -12.91
C ASN A 51 -10.03 3.72 -12.64
N SER A 52 -9.84 4.35 -11.49
CA SER A 52 -10.64 5.49 -11.05
C SER A 52 -10.45 6.75 -11.90
N ASN A 53 -9.44 6.80 -12.77
CA ASN A 53 -9.21 7.95 -13.66
C ASN A 53 -10.09 7.94 -14.91
N GLU A 54 -10.63 6.77 -15.29
CA GLU A 54 -11.43 6.59 -16.50
C GLU A 54 -12.92 6.40 -16.21
N LEU A 55 -13.29 6.29 -14.93
CA LEU A 55 -14.64 5.97 -14.47
C LEU A 55 -15.26 7.13 -13.70
N THR A 56 -16.56 7.33 -13.87
CA THR A 56 -17.32 8.25 -13.01
C THR A 56 -17.45 7.70 -11.59
N SER A 57 -17.71 8.57 -10.61
CA SER A 57 -17.90 8.15 -9.20
C SER A 57 -18.97 7.06 -9.03
N ASN A 58 -20.03 7.08 -9.85
CA ASN A 58 -21.08 6.09 -9.82
C ASN A 58 -20.62 4.72 -10.37
N GLU A 59 -19.81 4.74 -11.43
CA GLU A 59 -19.20 3.54 -12.00
C GLU A 59 -18.15 2.94 -11.06
N ILE A 60 -17.33 3.77 -10.40
CA ILE A 60 -16.39 3.36 -9.35
C ILE A 60 -17.17 2.69 -8.22
N ASN A 61 -18.21 3.33 -7.70
CA ASN A 61 -19.03 2.75 -6.62
C ASN A 61 -19.62 1.40 -7.03
N THR A 62 -20.15 1.30 -8.26
CA THR A 62 -20.71 0.05 -8.78
C THR A 62 -19.64 -1.05 -8.91
N ALA A 63 -18.46 -0.71 -9.43
CA ALA A 63 -17.34 -1.64 -9.55
C ALA A 63 -16.85 -2.11 -8.18
N THR A 64 -16.66 -1.20 -7.22
CA THR A 64 -16.27 -1.51 -5.84
C THR A 64 -17.29 -2.41 -5.16
N CYS A 65 -18.58 -2.08 -5.23
CA CYS A 65 -19.64 -2.91 -4.66
C CYS A 65 -19.69 -4.30 -5.30
N THR A 66 -19.43 -4.41 -6.61
CA THR A 66 -19.40 -5.70 -7.31
C THR A 66 -18.21 -6.54 -6.85
N LEU A 67 -17.01 -5.96 -6.74
CA LEU A 67 -15.81 -6.65 -6.26
C LEU A 67 -15.99 -7.12 -4.82
N LEU A 68 -16.51 -6.26 -3.94
CA LEU A 68 -16.82 -6.63 -2.56
C LEU A 68 -17.85 -7.77 -2.48
N ARG A 69 -18.92 -7.72 -3.29
CA ARG A 69 -19.94 -8.77 -3.32
C ARG A 69 -19.38 -10.11 -3.84
N ASP A 70 -18.49 -10.05 -4.82
CA ASP A 70 -17.85 -11.23 -5.42
C ASP A 70 -16.67 -11.75 -4.57
N GLY A 71 -16.35 -11.09 -3.45
CA GLY A 71 -15.20 -11.44 -2.59
C GLY A 71 -13.85 -11.26 -3.28
N LYS A 72 -13.78 -10.36 -4.26
CA LYS A 72 -12.56 -10.03 -5.02
C LYS A 72 -11.86 -8.83 -4.40
N ASP A 73 -10.53 -8.85 -4.45
CA ASP A 73 -9.73 -7.74 -3.95
C ASP A 73 -9.90 -6.49 -4.82
N ILE A 74 -10.06 -5.33 -4.17
CA ILE A 74 -10.11 -4.01 -4.83
C ILE A 74 -8.69 -3.54 -5.19
N PHE A 75 -7.70 -4.01 -4.44
CA PHE A 75 -6.30 -3.67 -4.61
C PHE A 75 -5.47 -4.92 -4.91
N THR A 76 -4.41 -4.77 -5.70
CA THR A 76 -3.46 -5.83 -6.01
C THR A 76 -2.07 -5.47 -5.54
N LEU A 77 -1.41 -6.42 -4.88
CA LEU A 77 -0.01 -6.32 -4.52
C LEU A 77 0.87 -6.60 -5.74
N ASN A 78 1.80 -5.69 -6.02
CA ASN A 78 2.87 -5.92 -6.98
C ASN A 78 3.98 -6.73 -6.29
N GLU A 79 3.93 -8.05 -6.44
CA GLU A 79 4.87 -8.96 -5.78
C GLU A 79 6.32 -8.71 -6.18
N GLN A 80 6.56 -8.35 -7.44
CA GLN A 80 7.92 -8.11 -7.95
C GLN A 80 8.52 -6.89 -7.25
N ASN A 81 7.79 -5.76 -7.26
CA ASN A 81 8.22 -4.55 -6.58
C ASN A 81 8.39 -4.77 -5.07
N LEU A 82 7.55 -5.58 -4.44
CA LEU A 82 7.68 -5.90 -3.03
C LEU A 82 8.94 -6.75 -2.74
N LYS A 83 9.21 -7.77 -3.57
CA LYS A 83 10.39 -8.63 -3.44
C LYS A 83 11.68 -7.82 -3.63
N ASP A 84 11.70 -6.93 -4.62
CA ASP A 84 12.83 -6.03 -4.88
C ASP A 84 12.99 -4.98 -3.76
N ALA A 85 11.87 -4.52 -3.19
CA ALA A 85 11.87 -3.62 -2.03
C ALA A 85 12.39 -4.29 -0.75
N ASN A 86 12.25 -5.61 -0.59
CA ASN A 86 12.75 -6.40 0.55
C ASN A 86 12.66 -5.65 1.90
N PRO A 87 11.45 -5.30 2.37
CA PRO A 87 11.28 -4.42 3.52
C PRO A 87 11.68 -5.06 4.86
N ASP A 88 12.16 -4.21 5.76
CA ASP A 88 12.31 -4.50 7.19
C ASP A 88 11.06 -4.08 7.99
N LEU A 89 10.30 -3.11 7.46
CA LEU A 89 9.10 -2.54 8.06
C LEU A 89 8.05 -2.31 6.97
N ILE A 90 6.83 -2.78 7.23
CA ILE A 90 5.62 -2.43 6.48
C ILE A 90 4.76 -1.55 7.38
N ILE A 91 4.34 -0.39 6.87
CA ILE A 91 3.39 0.49 7.57
C ILE A 91 2.03 0.36 6.89
N SER A 92 1.00 0.04 7.67
CA SER A 92 -0.39 -0.13 7.22
C SER A 92 -1.37 0.53 8.19
N GLN A 93 -2.67 0.29 8.04
CA GLN A 93 -3.74 0.74 8.94
C GLN A 93 -4.78 -0.38 9.07
N GLU A 94 -5.29 -0.67 10.29
CA GLU A 94 -6.22 -1.78 10.58
C GLU A 94 -7.69 -1.38 10.73
N THR A 95 -8.05 -0.10 10.55
CA THR A 95 -9.26 0.45 11.18
C THR A 95 -10.57 0.50 10.37
N CYS A 96 -10.71 -0.13 9.20
CA CYS A 96 -12.02 -0.11 8.54
C CYS A 96 -12.24 -1.30 7.62
N GLU A 97 -13.21 -2.20 7.84
CA GLU A 97 -13.53 -3.31 6.91
C GLU A 97 -13.77 -2.87 5.44
N VAL A 98 -14.07 -1.59 5.22
CA VAL A 98 -14.22 -0.97 3.88
C VAL A 98 -12.90 -0.37 3.34
N CYS A 99 -12.02 0.16 4.20
CA CYS A 99 -10.68 0.67 3.82
C CYS A 99 -9.51 -0.31 4.10
N ALA A 100 -9.78 -1.43 4.75
CA ALA A 100 -8.90 -2.55 5.09
C ALA A 100 -8.70 -3.49 3.90
N ALA A 101 -9.01 -3.02 2.69
CA ALA A 101 -8.66 -3.71 1.46
C ALA A 101 -7.14 -3.90 1.32
N TYR A 102 -6.34 -3.21 2.16
CA TYR A 102 -4.92 -3.47 2.32
C TYR A 102 -4.58 -4.65 3.24
N THR A 103 -5.46 -5.10 4.13
CA THR A 103 -5.18 -6.19 5.11
C THR A 103 -4.85 -7.51 4.43
N ALA A 104 -5.59 -7.87 3.37
CA ALA A 104 -5.28 -9.04 2.56
C ALA A 104 -3.90 -8.89 1.87
N GLN A 105 -3.61 -7.70 1.34
CA GLN A 105 -2.34 -7.42 0.68
C GLN A 105 -1.16 -7.40 1.66
N VAL A 106 -1.34 -6.94 2.90
CA VAL A 106 -0.32 -7.00 3.97
C VAL A 106 0.00 -8.46 4.30
N LYS A 107 -1.03 -9.29 4.47
CA LYS A 107 -0.83 -10.72 4.75
C LYS A 107 -0.10 -11.41 3.61
N ASN A 108 -0.54 -11.19 2.37
CA ASN A 108 0.13 -11.71 1.17
C ASN A 108 1.58 -11.22 1.10
N ALA A 109 1.84 -9.95 1.40
CA ALA A 109 3.17 -9.38 1.43
C ALA A 109 4.10 -10.09 2.42
N ILE A 110 3.60 -10.39 3.62
CA ILE A 110 4.38 -11.10 4.65
C ILE A 110 4.67 -12.54 4.23
N ASP A 111 3.71 -13.23 3.62
CA ASP A 111 3.86 -14.62 3.18
C ASP A 111 4.78 -14.76 1.95
N LEU A 112 4.84 -13.73 1.10
CA LEU A 112 5.69 -13.69 -0.11
C LEU A 112 7.16 -13.39 0.18
N LEU A 113 7.46 -12.71 1.29
CA LEU A 113 8.80 -12.23 1.59
C LEU A 113 9.65 -13.30 2.29
N PRO A 114 10.89 -13.54 1.84
CA PRO A 114 11.79 -14.52 2.47
C PRO A 114 12.18 -14.11 3.90
N LYS A 115 12.18 -12.79 4.18
CA LYS A 115 12.39 -12.20 5.50
C LYS A 115 11.07 -11.62 5.98
N LYS A 116 10.66 -11.94 7.22
CA LYS A 116 9.46 -11.36 7.81
C LYS A 116 9.72 -9.90 8.22
N PRO A 117 9.07 -8.92 7.56
CA PRO A 117 9.16 -7.53 7.99
C PRO A 117 8.42 -7.34 9.32
N LYS A 118 8.77 -6.29 10.06
CA LYS A 118 7.91 -5.78 11.12
C LYS A 118 6.67 -5.16 10.49
N LEU A 119 5.50 -5.40 11.07
CA LEU A 119 4.28 -4.71 10.69
C LEU A 119 3.98 -3.64 11.72
N TYR A 120 3.72 -2.42 11.27
CA TYR A 120 3.26 -1.33 12.11
C TYR A 120 1.93 -0.81 11.57
N SER A 121 0.88 -0.90 12.38
CA SER A 121 -0.42 -0.34 12.06
C SER A 121 -0.55 1.06 12.63
N MET A 122 -0.93 2.02 11.80
CA MET A 122 -1.26 3.39 12.17
C MET A 122 -2.76 3.51 12.35
N ASP A 123 -3.23 3.20 13.55
CA ASP A 123 -4.61 3.38 13.96
C ASP A 123 -4.74 4.63 14.86
N PRO A 124 -5.80 5.44 14.69
CA PRO A 124 -6.08 6.59 15.55
C PRO A 124 -6.49 6.20 16.98
#